data_AF-A0A183KFX5-F1
#
_entry.id   AF-A0A183KFX5-F1
#
_cell.length_a   1.000
_cell.length_b   1.000
_cell.length_c   1.000
_cell.angle_alpha   90.00
_cell.angle_beta   90.00
_cell.angle_gamma   90.00
#
_symmetry.space_group_name_H-M   'P 1'
#
loop_
_entity.id
_entity.type
_entity.pdbx_description
1 polymer ?
#
loop_
_entity_poly.entity_id
_entity_poly.type
_entity_poly.pdbx_seq_one_letter_code
_entity_poly.pdbx_strand_id
1 'polypeptide(L)'
;MVPPKVKLLLEQQLKRLRILRDEKLTSNTQLSTSNPTTTAPSVDGIANIISVFYYDSESNVTFDLWFRRYQDLFKFDFASQDDSWKVGLLLWKLGPSELDRYCNLILPPNPRHRPFSDTV
;
A
#
# COMPACT_ATOMS: atom_id res chain seq x y z
N MET A 1 -49.50 8.98 -25.99
CA MET A 1 -49.94 8.44 -24.68
C MET A 1 -48.97 7.32 -24.31
N VAL A 2 -48.07 7.55 -23.34
CA VAL A 2 -47.04 6.56 -22.99
C VAL A 2 -47.71 5.39 -22.25
N PRO A 3 -47.47 4.13 -22.63
CA PRO A 3 -48.10 2.99 -21.99
C PRO A 3 -47.79 2.96 -20.48
N PRO A 4 -48.78 2.70 -19.59
CA PRO A 4 -48.59 2.69 -18.14
C PRO A 4 -47.43 1.79 -17.69
N LYS A 5 -47.22 0.69 -18.41
CA LYS A 5 -46.14 -0.28 -18.18
C LYS A 5 -44.75 0.33 -18.39
N VAL A 6 -44.59 1.26 -19.34
CA VAL A 6 -43.31 1.94 -19.60
C VAL A 6 -43.01 2.94 -18.49
N LYS A 7 -44.03 3.66 -18.00
CA LYS A 7 -43.88 4.57 -16.86
C LYS A 7 -43.46 3.81 -15.59
N LEU A 8 -44.05 2.64 -15.35
CA LEU A 8 -43.70 1.78 -14.22
C LEU A 8 -42.26 1.24 -14.33
N LEU A 9 -41.85 0.82 -15.54
CA LEU A 9 -40.49 0.34 -15.78
C LEU A 9 -39.46 1.46 -15.57
N LEU A 10 -39.75 2.67 -16.03
CA LEU A 10 -38.86 3.82 -15.87
C LEU A 10 -38.68 4.20 -14.38
N GLU A 11 -39.78 4.26 -13.62
CA GLU A 11 -39.74 4.46 -12.16
C GLU A 11 -38.92 3.37 -11.45
N GLN A 12 -39.07 2.11 -11.85
CA GLN A 12 -38.32 1.01 -11.28
C GLN A 12 -36.81 1.12 -11.56
N GLN A 13 -36.42 1.54 -12.78
CA GLN A 13 -35.01 1.77 -13.12
C GLN A 13 -34.42 2.95 -12.34
N LEU A 14 -35.17 4.05 -12.17
CA LEU A 14 -34.77 5.20 -11.34
C LEU A 14 -34.55 4.79 -9.87
N LYS A 15 -35.42 3.95 -9.32
CA LYS A 15 -35.26 3.43 -7.96
C LYS A 15 -33.99 2.58 -7.81
N ARG A 16 -33.71 1.71 -8.78
CA ARG A 16 -32.49 0.88 -8.80
C ARG A 16 -31.22 1.75 -8.85
N LEU A 17 -31.21 2.80 -9.67
CA LEU A 17 -30.08 3.73 -9.78
C LEU A 17 -29.83 4.52 -8.49
N ARG A 18 -30.89 4.90 -7.74
CA ARG A 18 -30.75 5.55 -6.43
C ARG A 18 -30.10 4.62 -5.41
N ILE A 19 -30.58 3.38 -5.32
CA ILE A 19 -30.03 2.36 -4.40
C ILE A 19 -28.54 2.11 -4.68
N LEU A 20 -28.15 1.95 -5.95
CA LEU A 20 -26.75 1.74 -6.33
C LEU A 20 -25.85 2.95 -6.00
N ARG A 21 -26.40 4.18 -6.08
CA ARG A 21 -25.68 5.41 -5.70
C ARG A 21 -25.47 5.48 -4.20
N ASP A 22 -26.51 5.18 -3.42
CA ASP A 22 -26.46 5.25 -1.95
C ASP A 22 -25.57 4.13 -1.38
N GLU A 23 -25.62 2.93 -1.95
CA GLU A 23 -24.74 1.80 -1.61
C GLU A 23 -23.26 2.09 -1.92
N LYS A 24 -22.98 2.79 -3.04
CA LYS A 24 -21.62 3.28 -3.35
C LYS A 24 -21.13 4.38 -2.39
N LEU A 25 -22.02 5.08 -1.71
CA LEU A 25 -21.66 6.11 -0.72
C LEU A 25 -21.42 5.52 0.68
N THR A 26 -22.12 4.44 1.06
CA THR A 26 -21.97 3.79 2.37
C THR A 26 -20.90 2.69 2.40
N SER A 27 -20.45 2.19 1.24
CA SER A 27 -19.35 1.20 1.15
C SER A 27 -17.94 1.83 1.11
N ASN A 28 -17.83 3.16 1.10
CA ASN A 28 -16.57 3.88 0.90
C ASN A 28 -16.18 4.72 2.13
N THR A 29 -16.17 4.10 3.30
CA THR A 29 -15.13 4.36 4.32
C THR A 29 -14.19 3.16 4.23
N GLN A 30 -13.39 3.04 3.17
CA GLN A 30 -12.03 3.58 3.16
C GLN A 30 -11.44 3.44 1.72
N LEU A 31 -10.71 4.48 1.29
CA LEU A 31 -9.95 4.65 0.04
C LEU A 31 -10.70 5.15 -1.23
N SER A 32 -10.79 6.48 -1.29
CA SER A 32 -10.53 7.39 -2.43
C SER A 32 -10.69 6.92 -3.89
N THR A 33 -11.73 7.48 -4.51
CA THR A 33 -11.75 8.22 -5.80
C THR A 33 -10.84 7.78 -6.96
N SER A 34 -11.44 7.41 -8.09
CA SER A 34 -10.79 7.52 -9.40
C SER A 34 -11.76 8.06 -10.46
N ASN A 35 -11.62 9.35 -10.76
CA ASN A 35 -12.01 9.94 -12.04
C ASN A 35 -10.97 9.53 -13.09
N PRO A 36 -11.34 9.26 -14.36
CA PRO A 36 -10.37 9.09 -15.43
C PRO A 36 -9.91 10.46 -15.92
N THR A 37 -9.12 11.14 -15.11
CA THR A 37 -8.26 12.23 -15.57
C THR A 37 -6.86 11.65 -15.60
N THR A 38 -6.16 11.77 -16.72
CA THR A 38 -4.73 11.45 -16.84
C THR A 38 -3.95 12.41 -15.94
N THR A 39 -4.00 12.14 -14.65
CA THR A 39 -3.24 12.78 -13.59
C THR A 39 -2.07 11.87 -13.33
N ALA A 40 -0.86 12.42 -13.29
CA ALA A 40 0.33 11.67 -12.90
C ALA A 40 0.02 10.87 -11.61
N PRO A 41 0.47 9.60 -11.52
CA PRO A 41 0.18 8.78 -10.35
C PRO A 41 0.62 9.51 -9.09
N SER A 42 -0.26 9.58 -8.09
CA SER A 42 0.06 10.22 -6.81
C SER A 42 1.20 9.48 -6.12
N VAL A 43 1.96 10.16 -5.27
CA VAL A 43 3.05 9.55 -4.48
C VAL A 43 2.56 8.32 -3.71
N ASP A 44 1.37 8.39 -3.11
CA ASP A 44 0.73 7.25 -2.43
C ASP A 44 0.39 6.10 -3.38
N GLY A 45 -0.06 6.43 -4.60
CA GLY A 45 -0.34 5.45 -5.64
C GLY A 45 0.92 4.70 -6.07
N ILE A 46 2.03 5.41 -6.25
CA ILE A 46 3.33 4.83 -6.60
C ILE A 46 3.88 4.00 -5.41
N ALA A 47 3.77 4.50 -4.19
CA ALA A 47 4.17 3.78 -2.97
C ALA A 47 3.40 2.47 -2.80
N ASN A 48 2.15 2.40 -3.26
CA ASN A 48 1.36 1.17 -3.20
C ASN A 48 1.82 0.08 -4.19
N ILE A 49 2.58 0.43 -5.24
CA ILE A 49 3.14 -0.53 -6.21
C ILE A 49 4.28 -1.36 -5.58
N ILE A 50 4.93 -0.81 -4.56
CA ILE A 50 5.99 -1.52 -3.84
C ILE A 50 5.38 -2.67 -3.05
N SER A 51 5.82 -3.90 -3.32
CA SER A 51 5.38 -5.07 -2.56
C SER A 51 5.99 -5.08 -1.16
N VAL A 52 5.28 -5.66 -0.19
CA VAL A 52 5.87 -5.92 1.13
C VAL A 52 7.00 -6.95 0.98
N PHE A 53 8.15 -6.66 1.59
CA PHE A 53 9.31 -7.52 1.62
C PHE A 53 9.17 -8.59 2.71
N TYR A 54 9.41 -9.83 2.33
CA TYR A 54 9.55 -10.97 3.23
C TYR A 54 10.85 -11.68 2.89
N TYR A 55 11.66 -11.97 3.90
CA TYR A 55 12.92 -12.68 3.68
C TYR A 55 12.64 -14.17 3.48
N ASP A 56 13.24 -14.75 2.43
CA ASP A 56 13.19 -16.18 2.17
C ASP A 56 14.58 -16.68 1.74
N SER A 57 15.19 -17.52 2.57
CA SER A 57 16.50 -18.11 2.32
C SER A 57 16.48 -19.17 1.21
N GLU A 58 15.38 -19.90 1.06
CA GLU A 58 15.26 -20.99 0.08
C GLU A 58 15.09 -20.43 -1.33
N SER A 59 14.30 -19.36 -1.46
CA SER A 59 14.06 -18.66 -2.72
C SER A 59 15.09 -17.54 -3.00
N ASN A 60 16.10 -17.38 -2.15
CA ASN A 60 17.12 -16.32 -2.23
C ASN A 60 16.50 -14.90 -2.33
N VAL A 61 15.38 -14.67 -1.65
CA VAL A 61 14.70 -13.37 -1.59
C VAL A 61 15.39 -12.54 -0.51
N THR A 62 16.40 -11.81 -0.94
CA THR A 62 17.16 -10.89 -0.11
C THR A 62 16.63 -9.46 -0.24
N PHE A 63 16.92 -8.64 0.76
CA PHE A 63 16.54 -7.23 0.76
C PHE A 63 17.15 -6.49 -0.44
N ASP A 64 18.42 -6.78 -0.77
CA ASP A 64 19.10 -6.18 -1.93
C ASP A 64 18.38 -6.47 -3.26
N LEU A 65 17.92 -7.71 -3.46
CA LEU A 65 17.22 -8.10 -4.68
C LEU A 65 15.85 -7.43 -4.78
N TRP A 66 15.12 -7.37 -3.67
CA TRP A 66 13.84 -6.66 -3.58
C TRP A 66 14.03 -5.15 -3.80
N PHE A 67 15.01 -4.53 -3.15
CA PHE A 67 15.26 -3.09 -3.25
C PHE A 67 15.71 -2.70 -4.65
N ARG A 68 16.54 -3.51 -5.32
CA ARG A 68 16.94 -3.29 -6.72
C ARG A 68 15.74 -3.15 -7.67
N ARG A 69 14.65 -3.88 -7.42
CA ARG A 69 13.41 -3.79 -8.23
C ARG A 69 12.75 -2.41 -8.14
N TYR A 70 12.91 -1.73 -7.01
CA TYR A 70 12.26 -0.45 -6.71
C TYR A 70 13.25 0.71 -6.61
N GLN A 71 14.54 0.46 -6.81
CA GLN A 71 15.61 1.46 -6.65
C GLN A 71 15.36 2.71 -7.50
N ASP A 72 14.88 2.51 -8.73
CA ASP A 72 14.59 3.61 -9.65
C ASP A 72 13.39 4.45 -9.17
N LEU A 73 12.39 3.86 -8.52
CA LEU A 73 11.30 4.62 -7.91
C LEU A 73 11.83 5.56 -6.83
N PHE A 74 12.76 5.09 -5.98
CA PHE A 74 13.37 5.95 -4.95
C PHE A 74 14.23 7.08 -5.53
N LYS A 75 14.85 6.85 -6.70
CA LYS A 75 15.70 7.84 -7.36
C LYS A 75 14.92 8.87 -8.17
N PHE A 76 13.88 8.45 -8.87
CA PHE A 76 13.17 9.29 -9.84
C PHE A 76 11.79 9.71 -9.32
N ASP A 77 10.92 8.75 -8.98
CA ASP A 77 9.54 9.03 -8.58
C ASP A 77 9.45 9.65 -7.18
N PHE A 78 10.35 9.29 -6.27
CA PHE A 78 10.44 9.84 -4.92
C PHE A 78 11.59 10.85 -4.76
N ALA A 79 12.16 11.36 -5.86
CA ALA A 79 13.27 12.31 -5.82
C ALA A 79 12.97 13.56 -4.97
N SER A 80 11.71 14.01 -4.99
CA SER A 80 11.21 15.18 -4.27
C SER A 80 10.96 14.95 -2.78
N GLN A 81 10.95 13.69 -2.32
CA GLN A 81 10.70 13.34 -0.93
C GLN A 81 11.99 13.38 -0.12
N ASP A 82 11.87 13.74 1.16
CA ASP A 82 13.01 13.72 2.08
C ASP A 82 13.40 12.30 2.49
N ASP A 83 14.60 12.16 3.02
CA ASP A 83 15.16 10.86 3.38
C ASP A 83 14.36 10.20 4.53
N SER A 84 13.79 10.98 5.45
CA SER A 84 12.97 10.44 6.54
C SER A 84 11.68 9.82 5.99
N TRP A 85 11.06 10.47 5.00
CA TRP A 85 9.90 9.91 4.31
C TRP A 85 10.24 8.63 3.55
N LYS A 86 11.36 8.61 2.81
CA LYS A 86 11.82 7.42 2.07
C LYS A 86 12.12 6.25 3.00
N VAL A 87 12.80 6.51 4.12
CA VAL A 87 13.08 5.50 5.16
C VAL A 87 11.79 5.02 5.81
N GLY A 88 10.84 5.93 6.11
CA GLY A 88 9.53 5.58 6.61
C GLY A 88 8.77 4.63 5.69
N LEU A 89 8.77 4.92 4.37
CA LEU A 89 8.17 4.05 3.37
C LEU A 89 8.86 2.68 3.32
N LEU A 90 10.18 2.65 3.38
CA LEU A 90 10.95 1.40 3.40
C LEU A 90 10.54 0.53 4.60
N LEU A 91 10.47 1.12 5.80
CA LEU A 91 10.07 0.44 7.02
C LEU A 91 8.64 -0.09 6.95
N TRP A 92 7.71 0.68 6.38
CA TRP A 92 6.33 0.26 6.17
C TRP A 92 6.19 -0.90 5.19
N LYS A 93 7.15 -1.06 4.28
CA LYS A 93 7.19 -2.16 3.32
C LYS A 93 7.99 -3.36 3.80
N LEU A 94 8.57 -3.33 5.00
CA LEU A 94 9.12 -4.53 5.62
C LEU A 94 8.00 -5.35 6.28
N GLY A 95 8.05 -6.67 6.12
CA GLY A 95 7.21 -7.58 6.89
C GLY A 95 7.49 -7.44 8.40
N PRO A 96 6.57 -7.90 9.27
CA PRO A 96 6.73 -7.75 10.73
C PRO A 96 8.02 -8.35 11.27
N SER A 97 8.45 -9.50 10.74
CA SER A 97 9.67 -10.20 11.19
C SER A 97 10.95 -9.52 10.70
N GLU A 98 10.89 -8.90 9.53
CA GLU A 98 11.96 -8.17 8.89
C GLU A 98 12.13 -6.79 9.54
N LEU A 99 11.01 -6.14 9.88
CA LEU A 99 10.99 -4.91 10.65
C LEU A 99 11.58 -5.12 12.05
N ASP A 100 11.21 -6.21 12.74
CA ASP A 100 11.80 -6.57 14.03
C ASP A 100 13.31 -6.81 13.92
N ARG A 101 13.76 -7.56 12.89
CA ARG A 101 15.19 -7.73 12.60
C ARG A 101 15.89 -6.41 12.30
N TYR A 102 15.30 -5.52 11.52
CA TYR A 102 15.83 -4.21 11.20
C TYR A 102 15.99 -3.36 12.48
N CYS A 103 14.96 -3.33 13.33
CA CYS A 103 15.02 -2.68 14.63
C CYS A 103 16.13 -3.28 15.52
N ASN A 104 16.27 -4.61 15.58
CA ASN A 104 17.29 -5.31 16.36
C ASN A 104 18.73 -5.16 15.81
N LEU A 105 18.88 -4.85 14.52
CA LEU A 105 20.17 -4.60 13.87
C LEU A 105 20.64 -3.16 14.08
N ILE A 106 19.72 -2.20 14.13
CA ILE A 106 20.03 -0.75 14.18
C ILE A 106 19.94 -0.21 15.60
N LEU A 107 19.05 -0.78 16.42
CA LEU A 107 19.14 -0.75 17.86
C LEU A 107 19.74 -2.08 18.30
N PRO A 108 21.04 -2.13 18.66
CA PRO A 108 21.58 -3.31 19.30
C PRO A 108 20.69 -3.63 20.51
N PRO A 109 20.14 -4.86 20.63
CA PRO A 109 19.49 -5.26 21.87
C PRO A 109 20.47 -4.99 23.00
N ASN A 110 19.99 -4.31 24.03
CA ASN A 110 20.79 -3.83 25.14
C ASN A 110 21.80 -4.92 25.54
N PRO A 111 23.11 -4.64 25.54
CA PRO A 111 24.15 -5.66 25.71
C PRO A 111 24.05 -6.40 27.05
N ARG A 112 23.30 -5.87 28.02
CA ARG A 112 23.00 -6.57 29.29
C ARG A 112 21.96 -7.70 29.16
N HIS A 113 21.20 -7.73 28.07
CA HIS A 113 20.17 -8.72 27.78
C HIS A 113 20.61 -9.77 26.75
N ARG A 114 21.83 -9.65 26.21
CA ARG A 114 22.40 -10.66 25.32
C ARG A 114 23.22 -11.65 26.15
N PRO A 115 22.90 -12.95 26.15
CA PRO A 115 23.72 -13.94 26.83
C PRO A 115 25.08 -14.03 26.14
N PHE A 116 26.16 -14.16 26.93
CA PHE A 116 27.53 -14.17 26.42
C PHE A 116 27.74 -15.21 25.31
N SER A 117 27.06 -16.34 25.39
CA SER A 117 27.07 -17.44 24.42
C SER A 117 26.60 -17.07 23.01
N ASP A 118 25.85 -16.00 22.82
CA ASP A 118 25.41 -15.52 21.49
C ASP A 118 26.41 -14.53 20.86
N THR A 119 27.52 -14.27 21.57
CA THR A 119 28.55 -13.28 21.22
C THR A 119 29.93 -13.88 20.97
N VAL A 120 30.14 -15.18 21.25
CA VAL A 120 31.41 -15.90 21.07
C VAL A 120 31.23 -17.17 20.23
#